data_AF-A0A6A0BD42-F1
#
_entry.id   AF-A0A6A0BD42-F1
#
_cell.length_a   1.000
_cell.length_b   1.000
_cell.length_c   1.000
_cell.angle_alpha   90.00
_cell.angle_beta   90.00
_cell.angle_gamma   90.00
#
_symmetry.space_group_name_H-M   'P 1'
#
loop_
_entity.id
_entity.type
_entity.pdbx_description
1 polymer ?
#
loop_
_entity_poly.entity_id
_entity_poly.type
_entity_poly.pdbx_seq_one_letter_code
_entity_poly.pdbx_strand_id
1 'polypeptide(L)'
;MLKAYGKFWKNYVNFTGRTTRKDFWFAILLHVLIILATFLPVLLSVFGGVTNPADSFGFGLLGKVLLWLILPIIYTFATFIPTIALAVRRLTDLGWQWGVSLTIYLSYTVVIQLLKHVDSVIISLLSSALSITLVVFWALPTDTFVKHEQ
;
A
#
# COMPACT_ATOMS: atom_id res chain seq x y z
N MET A 1 -9.46 -8.71 13.12
CA MET A 1 -8.78 -8.59 11.81
C MET A 1 -9.76 -8.26 10.68
N LEU A 2 -10.71 -9.15 10.33
CA LEU A 2 -11.70 -8.88 9.26
C LEU A 2 -12.57 -7.64 9.50
N LYS A 3 -12.95 -7.34 10.76
CA LYS A 3 -13.69 -6.10 11.10
C LYS A 3 -12.90 -4.83 10.76
N ALA A 4 -11.57 -4.84 10.91
CA ALA A 4 -10.71 -3.71 10.56
C ALA A 4 -10.65 -3.52 9.03
N TYR A 5 -10.58 -4.62 8.28
CA TYR A 5 -10.66 -4.58 6.82
C TYR A 5 -12.05 -4.14 6.33
N GLY A 6 -13.12 -4.54 7.00
CA GLY A 6 -14.46 -4.01 6.74
C GLY A 6 -14.55 -2.49 6.97
N LYS A 7 -13.90 -1.96 8.02
CA LYS A 7 -13.79 -0.51 8.24
C LYS A 7 -12.93 0.17 7.17
N PHE A 8 -11.87 -0.47 6.69
CA PHE A 8 -11.03 0.02 5.61
C PHE A 8 -11.85 0.30 4.35
N TRP A 9 -12.73 -0.62 3.95
CA TRP A 9 -13.62 -0.42 2.81
C TRP A 9 -14.78 0.52 3.11
N LYS A 10 -15.37 0.52 4.31
CA LYS A 10 -16.51 1.39 4.64
C LYS A 10 -16.14 2.87 4.77
N ASN A 11 -14.97 3.16 5.33
CA ASN A 11 -14.54 4.52 5.55
C ASN A 11 -13.67 5.06 4.41
N TYR A 12 -13.61 4.44 3.23
CA TYR A 12 -12.64 4.81 2.19
C TYR A 12 -12.62 6.30 1.77
N VAL A 13 -13.74 7.03 1.89
CA VAL A 13 -13.84 8.48 1.56
C VAL A 13 -13.68 9.40 2.78
N ASN A 14 -13.70 8.86 4.00
CA ASN A 14 -13.68 9.68 5.21
C ASN A 14 -12.24 9.99 5.66
N PHE A 15 -11.67 11.12 5.26
CA PHE A 15 -10.27 11.46 5.59
C PHE A 15 -10.04 11.98 7.02
N THR A 16 -11.09 12.26 7.79
CA THR A 16 -11.00 12.90 9.12
C THR A 16 -11.20 11.93 10.28
N GLY A 17 -11.65 10.71 10.02
CA GLY A 17 -11.88 9.71 11.06
C GLY A 17 -10.59 9.19 11.70
N ARG A 18 -10.61 8.99 13.01
CA ARG A 18 -9.48 8.35 13.74
C ARG A 18 -9.43 6.85 13.48
N THR A 19 -8.22 6.33 13.22
CA THR A 19 -8.00 4.89 13.07
C THR A 19 -7.09 4.40 14.19
N THR A 20 -7.49 3.35 14.91
CA THR A 20 -6.63 2.79 15.96
C THR A 20 -5.37 2.19 15.32
N ARG A 21 -4.21 2.29 15.99
CA ARG A 21 -2.93 1.76 15.46
C ARG A 21 -3.02 0.27 15.11
N LYS A 22 -3.77 -0.51 15.91
CA LYS A 22 -4.01 -1.94 15.65
C LYS A 22 -4.83 -2.15 14.37
N ASP A 23 -5.91 -1.40 14.18
CA ASP A 23 -6.75 -1.50 12.98
C ASP A 23 -5.95 -1.12 11.71
N PHE A 24 -5.06 -0.12 11.80
CA PHE A 24 -4.17 0.28 10.71
C PHE A 24 -3.20 -0.84 10.29
N TRP A 25 -2.43 -1.39 11.24
CA TRP A 25 -1.48 -2.46 10.92
C TRP A 25 -2.18 -3.72 10.41
N PHE A 26 -3.36 -4.06 10.94
CA PHE A 26 -4.13 -5.19 10.40
C PHE A 26 -4.65 -4.95 8.98
N ALA A 27 -5.05 -3.72 8.64
CA ALA A 27 -5.45 -3.40 7.27
C ALA A 27 -4.26 -3.51 6.31
N ILE A 28 -3.08 -3.00 6.70
CA ILE A 28 -1.85 -3.14 5.92
C ILE A 28 -1.44 -4.60 5.77
N LEU A 29 -1.45 -5.38 6.86
CA LEU A 29 -1.08 -6.80 6.81
C LEU A 29 -1.98 -7.58 5.85
N LEU A 30 -3.29 -7.33 5.87
CA LEU A 30 -4.22 -7.97 4.93
C LEU A 30 -3.97 -7.53 3.50
N HIS A 31 -3.68 -6.25 3.27
CA HIS A 31 -3.35 -5.76 1.93
C HIS A 31 -2.05 -6.38 1.40
N VAL A 32 -1.00 -6.47 2.24
CA VAL A 32 0.25 -7.16 1.92
C VAL A 32 0.01 -8.63 1.64
N LEU A 33 -0.84 -9.31 2.42
CA LEU A 33 -1.17 -10.72 2.19
C LEU A 33 -1.87 -10.93 0.85
N ILE A 34 -2.78 -10.04 0.46
CA ILE A 34 -3.46 -10.11 -0.84
C ILE A 34 -2.47 -9.83 -1.99
N ILE A 35 -1.56 -8.87 -1.82
CA ILE A 35 -0.49 -8.60 -2.80
C ILE A 35 0.43 -9.82 -2.93
N LEU A 36 0.85 -10.41 -1.81
CA LEU A 36 1.68 -11.62 -1.83
C LEU A 36 0.95 -12.79 -2.48
N ALA A 37 -0.34 -12.97 -2.22
CA ALA A 37 -1.14 -14.02 -2.86
C ALA A 37 -1.26 -13.81 -4.37
N THR A 38 -1.37 -12.56 -4.83
CA THR A 38 -1.42 -12.23 -6.27
C THR A 38 -0.05 -12.34 -6.95
N PHE A 39 1.05 -12.03 -6.26
CA PHE A 39 2.42 -12.19 -6.77
C PHE A 39 3.01 -13.60 -6.61
N LEU A 40 2.42 -14.44 -5.75
CA LEU A 40 2.89 -15.80 -5.46
C LEU A 40 3.22 -16.60 -6.72
N PRO A 41 2.39 -16.60 -7.77
CA PRO A 41 2.68 -17.47 -8.89
C PRO A 41 3.66 -16.84 -9.88
N VAL A 42 3.90 -15.51 -9.85
CA VAL A 42 5.08 -14.89 -10.48
C VAL A 42 6.36 -15.37 -9.79
N LEU A 43 6.37 -15.41 -8.45
CA LEU A 43 7.52 -15.92 -7.69
C LEU A 43 7.80 -17.40 -8.01
N LEU A 44 6.76 -18.23 -8.11
CA LEU A 44 6.90 -19.63 -8.54
C LEU A 44 7.45 -19.76 -9.97
N SER A 45 7.17 -18.81 -10.87
CA SER A 45 7.74 -18.83 -12.22
C SER A 45 9.23 -18.52 -12.27
N VAL A 46 9.66 -17.52 -11.48
CA VAL A 46 11.05 -17.05 -11.45
C VAL A 46 11.95 -18.03 -10.71
N PHE A 47 11.49 -18.56 -9.57
CA PHE A 47 12.31 -19.43 -8.70
C PHE A 47 12.05 -20.93 -8.89
N GLY A 48 10.85 -21.31 -9.36
CA GLY A 48 10.46 -22.71 -9.54
C GLY A 48 10.76 -23.27 -10.94
N GLY A 49 11.36 -22.49 -11.85
CA GLY A 49 11.62 -22.90 -13.24
C GLY A 49 10.35 -23.11 -14.08
N VAL A 50 9.20 -22.66 -13.57
CA VAL A 50 7.92 -22.79 -14.24
C VAL A 50 7.76 -21.62 -15.21
N THR A 51 8.04 -21.86 -16.49
CA THR A 51 7.97 -20.82 -17.53
C THR A 51 6.57 -20.23 -17.71
N ASN A 52 5.52 -20.97 -17.33
CA ASN A 52 4.13 -20.55 -17.31
C ASN A 52 3.44 -20.95 -16.00
N PRO A 53 3.48 -20.13 -14.93
CA PRO A 53 2.83 -20.46 -13.66
C PRO A 53 1.31 -20.62 -13.78
N ALA A 54 0.75 -20.10 -14.86
CA ALA A 54 -0.65 -20.25 -15.22
C ALA A 54 -1.01 -21.65 -15.75
N ASP A 55 -0.03 -22.43 -16.24
CA ASP A 55 -0.22 -23.84 -16.64
C ASP A 55 -0.26 -24.78 -15.43
N SER A 56 0.43 -24.45 -14.34
CA SER A 56 0.51 -25.28 -13.13
C SER A 56 -0.83 -25.49 -12.42
N PHE A 57 -1.77 -24.55 -12.57
CA PHE A 57 -3.09 -24.62 -11.96
C PHE A 57 -4.19 -25.12 -12.92
N GLY A 58 -3.83 -25.51 -14.15
CA GLY A 58 -4.78 -26.08 -15.13
C GLY A 58 -5.84 -25.09 -15.63
N PHE A 59 -5.62 -23.78 -15.50
CA PHE A 59 -6.55 -22.78 -16.01
C PHE A 59 -6.43 -22.63 -17.53
N GLY A 60 -7.55 -22.73 -18.27
CA GLY A 60 -7.59 -22.40 -19.70
C GLY A 60 -7.28 -20.92 -19.96
N LEU A 61 -6.95 -20.55 -21.21
CA LEU A 61 -6.54 -19.20 -21.61
C LEU A 61 -7.43 -18.08 -21.02
N LEU A 62 -8.75 -18.27 -21.01
CA LEU A 62 -9.71 -17.33 -20.41
C LEU A 62 -9.52 -17.18 -18.89
N GLY A 63 -9.33 -18.29 -18.17
CA GLY A 63 -9.04 -18.26 -16.73
C GLY A 63 -7.71 -17.57 -16.42
N LYS A 64 -6.72 -17.72 -17.32
CA LYS A 64 -5.44 -17.03 -17.19
C LYS A 64 -5.58 -15.52 -17.33
N VAL A 65 -6.23 -15.05 -18.39
CA VAL A 65 -6.45 -13.61 -18.62
C VAL A 65 -7.23 -12.99 -17.45
N LEU A 66 -8.26 -13.67 -16.96
CA LEU A 66 -9.08 -13.17 -15.86
C LEU A 66 -8.28 -13.03 -14.56
N LEU A 67 -7.54 -14.08 -14.16
CA LEU A 67 -6.83 -14.13 -12.88
C LEU A 67 -5.52 -13.32 -12.89
N TRP A 68 -4.84 -13.24 -14.03
CA TRP A 68 -3.48 -12.67 -14.10
C TRP A 68 -3.42 -11.26 -14.64
N LEU A 69 -4.41 -10.83 -15.42
CA LEU A 69 -4.46 -9.47 -15.97
C LEU A 69 -5.58 -8.68 -15.31
N ILE A 70 -6.81 -9.17 -15.36
CA ILE A 70 -7.99 -8.37 -15.02
C ILE A 70 -8.13 -8.20 -13.50
N LEU A 71 -8.06 -9.29 -12.74
CA LEU A 71 -8.31 -9.27 -11.30
C LEU A 71 -7.28 -8.41 -10.51
N PRO A 72 -5.97 -8.48 -10.78
CA PRO A 72 -4.98 -7.62 -10.11
C PRO A 72 -5.20 -6.15 -10.45
N ILE A 73 -5.49 -5.82 -11.72
CA ILE A 73 -5.78 -4.45 -12.15
C ILE A 73 -6.96 -3.88 -11.34
N ILE A 74 -8.11 -4.58 -11.33
CA ILE A 74 -9.30 -4.13 -10.60
C ILE A 74 -8.99 -3.98 -9.10
N TYR A 75 -8.26 -4.93 -8.52
CA TYR A 75 -7.91 -4.87 -7.11
C TYR A 75 -7.01 -3.66 -6.78
N THR A 76 -5.99 -3.39 -7.60
CA THR A 76 -5.10 -2.23 -7.41
C THR A 76 -5.88 -0.93 -7.52
N PHE A 77 -6.77 -0.78 -8.51
CA PHE A 77 -7.60 0.42 -8.64
C PHE A 77 -8.58 0.56 -7.46
N ALA A 78 -9.22 -0.51 -7.02
CA ALA A 78 -10.16 -0.48 -5.91
C ALA A 78 -9.49 -0.13 -4.57
N THR A 79 -8.23 -0.56 -4.37
CA THR A 79 -7.48 -0.31 -3.13
C THR A 79 -6.69 0.99 -3.12
N PHE A 80 -6.56 1.66 -4.27
CA PHE A 80 -5.83 2.93 -4.37
C PHE A 80 -6.41 4.03 -3.48
N ILE A 81 -7.74 4.23 -3.51
CA ILE A 81 -8.39 5.28 -2.69
C ILE A 81 -8.33 4.92 -1.19
N PRO A 82 -8.73 3.70 -0.76
CA PRO A 82 -8.64 3.31 0.64
C PRO A 82 -7.23 3.38 1.25
N THR A 83 -6.18 3.06 0.49
CA THR A 83 -4.79 3.10 0.98
C THR A 83 -4.33 4.53 1.22
N ILE A 84 -4.63 5.45 0.30
CA ILE A 84 -4.41 6.89 0.51
C ILE A 84 -5.16 7.37 1.75
N ALA A 85 -6.45 7.01 1.87
CA ALA A 85 -7.27 7.46 2.99
C ALA A 85 -6.73 6.99 4.35
N LEU A 86 -6.21 5.76 4.45
CA LEU A 86 -5.52 5.30 5.66
C LEU A 86 -4.22 6.05 5.94
N ALA A 87 -3.39 6.26 4.92
CA ALA A 87 -2.13 6.97 5.07
C ALA A 87 -2.35 8.41 5.55
N VAL A 88 -3.33 9.10 4.97
CA VAL A 88 -3.70 10.47 5.35
C VAL A 88 -4.19 10.53 6.80
N ARG A 89 -5.09 9.63 7.22
CA ARG A 89 -5.56 9.58 8.63
C ARG A 89 -4.40 9.42 9.60
N ARG A 90 -3.43 8.58 9.25
CA ARG A 90 -2.27 8.33 10.10
C ARG A 90 -1.38 9.55 10.23
N LEU A 91 -1.18 10.29 9.14
CA LEU A 91 -0.44 11.54 9.13
C LEU A 91 -1.21 12.66 9.86
N THR A 92 -2.54 12.70 9.77
CA THR A 92 -3.35 13.64 10.56
C THR A 92 -3.34 13.32 12.06
N ASP A 93 -3.20 12.05 12.43
CA ASP A 93 -3.02 11.63 13.84
C ASP A 93 -1.66 12.08 14.43
N LEU A 94 -0.79 12.71 13.63
CA LEU A 94 0.44 13.38 14.10
C LEU A 94 0.21 14.85 14.47
N GLY A 95 -0.99 15.40 14.23
CA GLY A 95 -1.37 16.79 14.54
C GLY A 95 -1.50 17.71 13.33
N TRP A 96 -1.41 17.19 12.10
CA TRP A 96 -1.49 18.00 10.88
C TRP A 96 -2.91 18.02 10.29
N GLN A 97 -3.24 19.08 9.55
CA GLN A 97 -4.50 19.19 8.81
C GLN A 97 -4.58 18.12 7.69
N TRP A 98 -5.78 17.60 7.43
CA TRP A 98 -6.00 16.51 6.46
C TRP A 98 -5.51 16.82 5.04
N GLY A 99 -5.66 18.07 4.58
CA GLY A 99 -5.20 18.48 3.25
C GLY A 99 -3.67 18.53 3.13
N VAL A 100 -2.97 18.93 4.20
CA VAL A 100 -1.50 18.97 4.25
C VAL A 100 -0.94 17.54 4.23
N SER A 101 -1.50 16.66 5.05
CA SER A 101 -1.16 15.24 5.08
C SER A 101 -1.34 14.55 3.73
N LEU A 102 -2.44 14.84 3.02
CA LEU A 102 -2.69 14.32 1.67
C LEU A 102 -1.66 14.83 0.66
N THR A 103 -1.39 16.15 0.67
CA THR A 103 -0.46 16.77 -0.27
C THR A 103 0.95 16.24 -0.10
N ILE A 104 1.41 16.06 1.15
CA ILE A 104 2.73 15.51 1.45
C ILE A 104 2.83 14.06 0.98
N TYR A 105 1.81 13.24 1.29
CA TYR A 105 1.80 11.83 0.87
C TYR A 105 1.80 11.68 -0.67
N LEU A 106 0.98 12.45 -1.38
CA LEU A 106 0.92 12.41 -2.84
C LEU A 106 2.22 12.90 -3.48
N SER A 107 2.74 14.04 -3.01
CA SER A 107 4.02 14.59 -3.51
C SER A 107 5.15 13.58 -3.34
N TYR A 108 5.21 12.95 -2.18
CA TYR A 108 6.22 11.95 -1.86
C TYR A 108 6.15 10.71 -2.77
N THR A 109 4.94 10.16 -2.97
CA THR A 109 4.76 8.99 -3.82
C THR A 109 5.11 9.28 -5.28
N VAL A 110 4.74 10.46 -5.81
CA VAL A 110 5.12 10.88 -7.16
C VAL A 110 6.64 11.00 -7.31
N VAL A 111 7.32 11.65 -6.36
CA VAL A 111 8.79 11.79 -6.38
C VAL A 111 9.48 10.43 -6.44
N ILE A 112 9.05 9.46 -5.63
CA ILE A 112 9.62 8.12 -5.68
C ILE A 112 9.42 7.45 -7.05
N GLN A 113 8.24 7.58 -7.67
CA GLN A 113 7.99 6.97 -8.98
C GLN A 113 8.83 7.62 -10.09
N LEU A 114 9.05 8.93 -10.03
CA LEU A 114 9.93 9.63 -10.96
C LEU A 114 11.39 9.19 -10.81
N LEU A 115 11.88 9.06 -9.58
CA LEU A 115 13.24 8.60 -9.29
C LEU A 115 13.47 7.17 -9.82
N LYS A 116 12.47 6.29 -9.75
CA LYS A 116 12.57 4.92 -10.25
C LYS A 116 12.74 4.80 -11.77
N HIS A 117 12.40 5.84 -12.54
CA HIS A 117 12.58 5.83 -13.99
C HIS A 117 14.02 6.15 -14.42
N VAL A 118 14.87 6.56 -13.48
CA VAL A 118 16.29 6.81 -13.76
C VAL A 118 17.07 5.52 -13.51
N ASP A 119 17.67 4.98 -14.57
CA ASP A 119 18.43 3.72 -14.56
C ASP A 119 19.80 3.87 -13.90
N SER A 120 19.82 4.25 -12.62
CA SER A 120 21.03 4.23 -11.81
C SER A 120 20.81 3.46 -10.52
N VAL A 121 21.77 2.59 -10.19
CA VAL A 121 21.77 1.82 -8.95
C VAL A 121 21.75 2.75 -7.72
N ILE A 122 22.39 3.90 -7.81
CA ILE A 122 22.41 4.89 -6.73
C ILE A 122 21.01 5.45 -6.46
N ILE A 123 20.27 5.83 -7.52
CA ILE A 123 18.92 6.37 -7.37
C ILE A 123 17.93 5.29 -6.92
N SER A 124 18.10 4.03 -7.35
CA SER A 124 17.24 2.95 -6.87
C SER A 124 17.42 2.70 -5.36
N LEU A 125 18.67 2.71 -4.87
CA LEU A 125 18.98 2.64 -3.44
C LEU A 125 18.46 3.86 -2.66
N LEU A 126 18.55 5.06 -3.23
CA LEU A 126 18.00 6.26 -2.61
C LEU A 126 16.46 6.18 -2.50
N SER A 127 15.80 5.72 -3.57
CA SER A 127 14.34 5.56 -3.60
C SER A 127 13.82 4.53 -2.59
N SER A 128 14.59 3.46 -2.34
CA SER A 128 14.27 2.44 -1.34
C SER A 128 14.56 2.93 0.08
N ALA A 129 15.65 3.68 0.29
CA ALA A 129 15.93 4.33 1.57
C ALA A 129 14.79 5.30 1.95
N LEU A 130 14.34 6.10 0.99
CA LEU A 130 13.17 6.96 1.16
C LEU A 130 11.93 6.13 1.50
N SER A 131 11.58 5.09 0.73
CA SER A 131 10.37 4.31 1.03
C SER A 131 10.34 3.74 2.46
N ILE A 132 11.50 3.37 3.01
CA ILE A 132 11.64 2.93 4.41
C ILE A 132 11.29 4.05 5.40
N THR A 133 11.69 5.30 5.14
CA THR A 133 11.35 6.42 6.04
C THR A 133 9.85 6.64 6.18
N LEU A 134 9.04 6.42 5.12
CA LEU A 134 7.57 6.47 5.24
C LEU A 134 7.03 5.39 6.19
N VAL A 135 7.57 4.18 6.10
CA VAL A 135 7.16 3.09 6.99
C VAL A 135 7.46 3.45 8.44
N VAL A 136 8.61 4.11 8.69
CA VAL A 136 8.96 4.64 10.00
C VAL A 136 7.96 5.72 10.45
N PHE A 137 7.61 6.66 9.57
CA PHE A 137 6.58 7.68 9.88
C PHE A 137 5.23 7.06 10.23
N TRP A 138 4.84 5.95 9.61
CA TRP A 138 3.62 5.22 9.94
C TRP A 138 3.69 4.48 11.28
N ALA A 139 4.89 4.06 11.68
CA ALA A 139 5.16 3.39 12.94
C ALA A 139 5.26 4.34 14.15
N LEU A 140 5.53 5.62 13.94
CA LEU A 140 5.66 6.63 15.01
C LEU A 140 4.43 6.71 15.92
N PRO A 141 4.57 7.03 17.21
CA PRO A 141 3.42 7.24 18.09
C PRO A 141 2.45 8.32 17.55
N THR A 142 1.16 8.16 17.81
CA THR A 142 0.16 9.25 17.69
C THR A 142 0.59 10.42 18.56
N ASP A 143 0.37 11.64 18.08
CA ASP A 143 0.59 12.90 18.82
C ASP A 143 2.06 13.30 19.11
N THR A 144 3.06 12.80 18.37
CA THR A 144 4.47 13.20 18.58
C THR A 144 4.75 14.69 18.35
N PHE A 145 3.95 15.36 17.51
CA PHE A 145 4.15 16.77 17.16
C PHE A 145 3.02 17.68 17.67
N VAL A 146 2.01 17.12 18.35
CA VAL A 146 1.04 17.92 19.08
C VAL A 146 1.75 18.37 20.36
N LYS A 147 2.35 19.56 20.32
CA LYS A 147 2.71 20.25 21.56
C LYS A 147 1.43 20.40 22.36
N HIS A 148 1.34 19.72 23.50
CA HIS A 148 0.46 20.13 24.56
C HIS A 148 0.91 21.52 25.00
N GLU A 149 0.42 22.57 24.32
CA GLU A 149 0.32 23.87 24.97
C GLU A 149 -0.62 23.68 26.17
N GLN A 150 -0.11 24.08 27.32
CA GLN A 150 -0.67 23.90 28.64
C GLN A 150 -2.02 24.58 28.81
#